data_AF-A0A2N1VDV2-F1
#
_entry.id   AF-A0A2N1VDV2-F1
#
_cell.length_a   1.000
_cell.length_b   1.000
_cell.length_c   1.000
_cell.angle_alpha   90.00
_cell.angle_beta   90.00
_cell.angle_gamma   90.00
#
_symmetry.space_group_name_H-M   'P 1'
#
loop_
_entity.id
_entity.type
_entity.pdbx_description
1 polymer ?
#
loop_
_entity_poly.entity_id
_entity_poly.type
_entity_poly.pdbx_seq_one_letter_code
_entity_poly.pdbx_strand_id
1 'polypeptide(L)'
;MTTTTKKIVTEVVAALKKLPSPENKKKTFWDYLKDQLYSESTWDQKDIKVIEKSIHGSLNKMSEKDLTAMWRETDKGYEKMDANKKVSPKEMKEDLTDEMLGQVMDRMDDNYSSKDSFFSPPETNYVAEKEDKGDSEDIDEEAIAEKIVDGDIDIDDADLFNDEDFGDEEESNF
;
A
#
# COMPACT_ATOMS: atom_id res chain seq x y z
N MET A 1 -6.47 3.64 -16.64
CA MET A 1 -5.34 3.88 -15.72
C MET A 1 -5.03 2.54 -15.08
N THR A 2 -3.80 2.05 -15.19
CA THR A 2 -3.39 0.79 -14.55
C THR A 2 -3.20 1.06 -13.07
N THR A 3 -3.99 0.44 -12.21
CA THR A 3 -3.80 0.53 -10.75
C THR A 3 -2.57 -0.29 -10.39
N THR A 4 -1.60 0.33 -9.72
CA THR A 4 -0.35 -0.32 -9.29
C THR A 4 -0.38 -0.58 -7.79
N THR A 5 0.43 -1.54 -7.34
CA THR A 5 0.63 -1.83 -5.91
C THR A 5 0.98 -0.56 -5.13
N LYS A 6 1.89 0.26 -5.69
CA LYS A 6 2.30 1.55 -5.10
C LYS A 6 1.13 2.52 -4.88
N LYS A 7 0.16 2.55 -5.80
CA LYS A 7 -1.02 3.42 -5.69
C LYS A 7 -1.91 2.98 -4.54
N ILE A 8 -2.19 1.68 -4.44
CA ILE A 8 -3.02 1.12 -3.36
C ILE A 8 -2.34 1.34 -2.01
N VAL A 9 -1.02 1.14 -1.92
CA VAL A 9 -0.25 1.43 -0.70
C VAL A 9 -0.38 2.91 -0.31
N THR A 10 -0.32 3.84 -1.26
CA THR A 10 -0.57 5.27 -0.97
C THR A 10 -1.98 5.52 -0.44
N GLU A 11 -3.00 4.89 -1.03
CA GLU A 11 -4.39 4.99 -0.59
C GLU A 11 -4.59 4.42 0.82
N VAL A 12 -3.98 3.27 1.12
CA VAL A 12 -3.98 2.64 2.45
C VAL A 12 -3.31 3.56 3.47
N VAL A 13 -2.11 4.09 3.17
CA VAL A 13 -1.43 5.04 4.07
C VAL A 13 -2.29 6.30 4.31
N ALA A 14 -2.95 6.82 3.27
CA ALA A 14 -3.87 7.94 3.42
C ALA A 14 -5.08 7.60 4.31
N ALA A 15 -5.61 6.37 4.23
CA ALA A 15 -6.66 5.89 5.12
C ALA A 15 -6.16 5.76 6.57
N LEU A 16 -4.97 5.19 6.80
CA LEU A 16 -4.38 5.06 8.14
C LEU A 16 -4.10 6.43 8.80
N LYS A 17 -3.78 7.46 8.01
CA LYS A 17 -3.64 8.85 8.49
C LYS A 17 -4.97 9.50 8.88
N LYS A 18 -6.11 8.99 8.40
CA LYS A 18 -7.44 9.48 8.78
C LYS A 18 -8.00 8.77 10.00
N LEU A 19 -7.51 7.57 10.31
CA LEU A 19 -7.96 6.80 11.47
C LEU A 19 -7.38 7.39 12.77
N PRO A 20 -8.16 7.45 13.86
CA PRO A 20 -7.65 7.85 15.16
C PRO A 20 -6.76 6.75 15.77
N SER A 21 -5.73 7.15 16.52
CA SER A 21 -4.91 6.19 17.28
C SER A 21 -5.73 5.53 18.40
N PRO A 22 -5.50 4.22 18.67
CA PRO A 22 -6.20 3.48 19.71
C PRO A 22 -5.92 4.01 21.12
N GLU A 23 -4.71 4.54 21.35
CA GLU A 23 -4.28 5.03 22.66
C GLU A 23 -4.51 6.53 22.83
N ASN A 24 -4.49 7.29 21.73
CA ASN A 24 -4.59 8.74 21.78
C ASN A 24 -5.37 9.31 20.59
N LYS A 25 -6.63 9.71 20.83
CA LYS A 25 -7.52 10.31 19.81
C LYS A 25 -6.99 11.61 19.17
N LYS A 26 -5.93 12.21 19.70
CA LYS A 26 -5.27 13.39 19.10
C LYS A 26 -4.19 13.04 18.08
N LYS A 27 -3.78 11.78 18.01
CA LYS A 27 -2.83 11.25 17.02
C LYS A 27 -3.56 10.37 16.01
N THR A 28 -2.98 10.24 14.83
CA THR A 28 -3.51 9.32 13.81
C THR A 28 -3.02 7.90 14.09
N PHE A 29 -3.71 6.90 13.53
CA PHE A 29 -3.27 5.52 13.59
C PHE A 29 -1.89 5.36 12.95
N TRP A 30 -1.65 6.05 11.83
CA TRP A 30 -0.33 6.12 11.19
C TRP A 30 0.79 6.61 12.13
N ASP A 31 0.55 7.69 12.89
CA ASP A 31 1.54 8.20 13.85
C ASP A 31 1.78 7.18 14.98
N TYR A 32 0.73 6.51 15.43
CA TYR A 32 0.85 5.45 16.42
C TYR A 32 1.69 4.27 15.90
N LEU A 33 1.48 3.81 14.66
CA LEU A 33 2.29 2.74 14.09
C LEU A 33 3.76 3.15 13.92
N LYS A 34 4.02 4.41 13.55
CA LYS A 34 5.39 4.95 13.51
C LYS A 34 6.03 4.97 14.89
N ASP A 35 5.30 5.40 15.92
CA ASP A 35 5.79 5.36 17.30
C ASP A 35 6.13 3.91 17.73
N GLN A 36 5.33 2.93 17.31
CA GLN A 36 5.58 1.50 17.57
C GLN A 36 6.86 1.01 16.87
N LEU A 37 7.14 1.44 15.63
CA LEU A 37 8.35 1.07 14.89
C LEU A 37 9.63 1.42 15.64
N TYR A 38 9.66 2.56 16.34
CA TYR A 38 10.82 3.01 17.12
C TYR A 38 10.79 2.56 18.59
N SER A 39 9.74 1.87 19.01
CA SER A 39 9.64 1.31 20.35
C SER A 39 10.37 -0.03 20.42
N GLU A 40 10.92 -0.39 21.59
CA GLU A 40 11.52 -1.72 21.82
C GLU A 40 10.46 -2.84 21.95
N SER A 41 9.22 -2.57 21.56
CA SER A 41 8.09 -3.50 21.70
C SER A 41 7.90 -4.37 20.45
N THR A 42 7.27 -5.53 20.64
CA THR A 42 6.77 -6.34 19.52
C THR A 42 5.50 -5.72 18.94
N TRP A 43 5.38 -5.71 17.61
CA TRP A 43 4.16 -5.31 16.93
C TRP A 43 2.94 -6.11 17.40
N ASP A 44 1.85 -5.43 17.75
CA ASP A 44 0.57 -6.10 18.04
C ASP A 44 -0.03 -6.62 16.73
N GLN A 45 -0.38 -7.90 16.71
CA GLN A 45 -1.05 -8.52 15.58
C GLN A 45 -2.39 -7.83 15.26
N LYS A 46 -3.05 -7.22 16.24
CA LYS A 46 -4.27 -6.43 16.02
C LYS A 46 -4.01 -5.22 15.13
N ASP A 47 -2.86 -4.57 15.30
CA ASP A 47 -2.51 -3.39 14.51
C ASP A 47 -2.17 -3.78 13.07
N ILE A 48 -1.44 -4.89 12.89
CA ILE A 48 -1.17 -5.48 11.57
C ILE A 48 -2.49 -5.81 10.85
N LYS A 49 -3.44 -6.42 11.55
CA LYS A 49 -4.76 -6.76 11.00
C LYS A 49 -5.56 -5.54 10.53
N VAL A 50 -5.36 -4.35 11.12
CA VAL A 50 -6.02 -3.13 10.64
C VAL A 50 -5.49 -2.75 9.25
N ILE A 51 -4.18 -2.88 9.04
CA ILE A 51 -3.53 -2.61 7.76
C ILE A 51 -4.00 -3.63 6.70
N GLU A 52 -3.97 -4.93 7.04
CA GLU A 52 -4.45 -6.01 6.17
C GLU A 52 -5.91 -5.80 5.74
N LYS A 53 -6.79 -5.41 6.69
CA LYS A 53 -8.20 -5.09 6.38
C LYS A 53 -8.33 -3.92 5.42
N SER A 54 -7.53 -2.86 5.60
CA SER A 54 -7.54 -1.72 4.67
C SER A 54 -7.10 -2.13 3.27
N ILE A 55 -6.06 -2.96 3.16
CA ILE A 55 -5.59 -3.53 1.89
C ILE A 55 -6.68 -4.40 1.26
N HIS A 56 -7.29 -5.31 2.02
CA HIS A 56 -8.37 -6.18 1.55
C HIS A 56 -9.57 -5.37 1.06
N GLY A 57 -9.94 -4.30 1.76
CA GLY A 57 -11.01 -3.39 1.33
C GLY A 57 -10.74 -2.75 -0.02
N SER A 58 -9.48 -2.42 -0.32
CA SER A 58 -9.05 -1.92 -1.63
C SER A 58 -9.04 -3.02 -2.70
N LEU A 59 -8.47 -4.19 -2.40
CA LEU A 59 -8.39 -5.33 -3.31
C LEU A 59 -9.76 -5.92 -3.67
N ASN A 60 -10.73 -5.89 -2.74
CA ASN A 60 -12.08 -6.39 -2.98
C ASN A 60 -12.88 -5.55 -3.99
N LYS A 61 -12.51 -4.27 -4.17
CA LYS A 61 -13.12 -3.39 -5.17
C LYS A 61 -12.54 -3.57 -6.57
N MET A 62 -11.48 -4.37 -6.71
CA MET A 62 -10.78 -4.58 -7.98
C MET A 62 -11.35 -5.73 -8.79
N SER A 63 -11.24 -5.62 -10.11
CA SER A 63 -11.60 -6.73 -11.00
C SER A 63 -10.55 -7.84 -10.97
N GLU A 64 -10.94 -9.08 -11.24
CA GLU A 64 -10.02 -10.22 -11.33
C GLU A 64 -8.90 -9.97 -12.36
N LYS A 65 -9.18 -9.24 -13.43
CA LYS A 65 -8.19 -8.86 -14.44
C LYS A 65 -7.13 -7.93 -13.86
N ASP A 66 -7.54 -6.93 -13.08
CA ASP A 66 -6.61 -5.98 -12.47
C ASP A 66 -5.80 -6.65 -11.35
N LEU A 67 -6.44 -7.51 -10.55
CA LEU A 67 -5.76 -8.33 -9.55
C LEU A 67 -4.71 -9.23 -10.19
N THR A 68 -5.06 -9.91 -11.28
CA THR A 68 -4.12 -10.76 -12.02
C THR A 68 -2.98 -9.92 -12.59
N ALA A 69 -3.28 -8.79 -13.25
CA ALA A 69 -2.25 -7.94 -13.83
C ALA A 69 -1.24 -7.45 -12.77
N MET A 70 -1.74 -7.01 -11.62
CA MET A 70 -0.89 -6.56 -10.51
C MET A 70 -0.11 -7.71 -9.87
N TRP A 71 -0.78 -8.84 -9.61
CA TRP A 71 -0.14 -10.01 -9.02
C TRP A 71 1.00 -10.52 -9.90
N ARG A 72 0.86 -10.47 -11.22
CA ARG A 72 1.92 -10.87 -12.16
C ARG A 72 3.17 -9.99 -12.12
N GLU A 73 3.06 -8.77 -11.59
CA GLU A 73 4.19 -7.86 -11.42
C GLU A 73 4.95 -8.10 -10.11
N THR A 74 4.45 -8.95 -9.20
CA THR A 74 5.11 -9.28 -7.93
C THR A 74 6.04 -10.49 -8.06
N ASP A 75 7.02 -10.60 -7.15
CA ASP A 75 7.95 -11.73 -7.10
C ASP A 75 7.22 -13.06 -6.99
N LYS A 76 6.21 -13.15 -6.11
CA LYS A 76 5.35 -14.34 -5.97
C LYS A 76 4.59 -14.66 -7.26
N GLY A 77 4.17 -13.64 -8.01
CA GLY A 77 3.55 -13.79 -9.32
C GLY A 77 4.49 -14.41 -10.34
N TYR A 78 5.72 -13.90 -10.43
CA TYR A 78 6.76 -14.45 -11.28
C TYR A 78 7.08 -15.90 -10.91
N GLU A 79 7.35 -16.19 -9.63
CA GLU A 79 7.68 -17.54 -9.16
C GLU A 79 6.59 -18.57 -9.49
N LYS A 80 5.32 -18.23 -9.24
CA LYS A 80 4.20 -19.16 -9.45
C LYS A 80 3.84 -19.31 -10.93
N MET A 81 4.07 -18.29 -11.77
CA MET A 81 3.92 -18.41 -13.22
C MET A 81 5.01 -19.29 -13.84
N ASP A 82 6.26 -19.13 -13.42
CA ASP A 82 7.37 -19.97 -13.87
C ASP A 82 7.18 -21.44 -13.47
N ALA A 83 6.56 -21.68 -12.32
CA ALA A 83 6.14 -23.02 -11.88
C ALA A 83 4.91 -23.57 -12.61
N ASN A 84 4.33 -22.82 -13.56
CA ASN A 84 3.07 -23.14 -14.26
C ASN A 84 1.92 -23.50 -13.31
N LYS A 85 1.92 -22.92 -12.10
CA LYS A 85 0.90 -23.17 -11.08
C LYS A 85 -0.33 -22.31 -11.39
N LYS A 86 -1.51 -22.95 -11.46
CA LYS A 86 -2.77 -22.20 -11.50
C LYS A 86 -3.05 -21.65 -10.11
N VAL A 87 -3.20 -20.34 -10.02
CA VAL A 87 -3.43 -19.62 -8.76
C VAL A 87 -4.88 -19.13 -8.73
N SER A 88 -5.53 -19.30 -7.58
CA SER A 88 -6.91 -18.81 -7.38
C SER A 88 -6.94 -17.30 -7.14
N PRO A 89 -8.05 -16.60 -7.43
CA PRO A 89 -8.18 -15.18 -7.09
C PRO A 89 -8.01 -14.89 -5.59
N LYS A 90 -8.34 -15.85 -4.72
CA LYS A 90 -8.12 -15.77 -3.28
C LYS A 90 -6.63 -15.76 -2.94
N GLU A 91 -5.87 -16.73 -3.47
CA GLU A 91 -4.41 -16.77 -3.29
C GLU A 91 -3.72 -15.53 -3.88
N MET A 92 -4.19 -14.99 -5.01
CA MET A 92 -3.65 -13.74 -5.58
C MET A 92 -3.84 -12.56 -4.64
N LYS A 93 -5.01 -12.46 -3.99
CA LYS A 93 -5.29 -11.42 -2.99
C LYS A 93 -4.39 -11.56 -1.78
N GLU A 94 -4.24 -12.77 -1.24
CA GLU A 94 -3.34 -13.02 -0.10
C GLU A 94 -1.89 -12.65 -0.44
N ASP A 95 -1.40 -13.07 -1.62
CA ASP A 95 -0.06 -12.71 -2.08
C ASP A 95 0.14 -11.18 -2.21
N LEU A 96 -0.86 -10.50 -2.77
CA LEU A 96 -0.85 -9.04 -2.91
C LEU A 96 -0.97 -8.34 -1.55
N THR A 97 -1.73 -8.88 -0.60
CA THR A 97 -1.84 -8.35 0.76
C THR A 97 -0.49 -8.40 1.46
N ASP A 98 0.20 -9.54 1.42
CA ASP A 98 1.52 -9.69 2.04
C ASP A 98 2.53 -8.68 1.46
N GLU A 99 2.56 -8.55 0.14
CA GLU A 99 3.42 -7.61 -0.59
C GLU A 99 3.12 -6.16 -0.19
N MET A 100 1.84 -5.77 -0.23
CA MET A 100 1.42 -4.41 0.13
C MET A 100 1.64 -4.12 1.62
N LEU A 101 1.46 -5.10 2.49
CA LEU A 101 1.74 -4.97 3.92
C LEU A 101 3.22 -4.65 4.15
N GLY A 102 4.12 -5.38 3.48
CA GLY A 102 5.56 -5.06 3.50
C GLY A 102 5.84 -3.63 3.05
N GLN A 103 5.28 -3.22 1.91
CA GLN A 103 5.46 -1.85 1.40
C GLN A 103 4.88 -0.77 2.32
N VAL A 104 3.77 -1.03 3.01
CA VAL A 104 3.22 -0.12 4.03
C VAL A 104 4.17 -0.02 5.22
N MET A 105 4.72 -1.14 5.69
CA MET A 105 5.70 -1.18 6.77
C MET A 105 6.99 -0.41 6.40
N ASP A 106 7.49 -0.60 5.19
CA ASP A 106 8.67 0.11 4.70
C ASP A 106 8.45 1.62 4.64
N ARG A 107 7.24 2.08 4.30
CA ARG A 107 6.89 3.52 4.30
C ARG A 107 6.78 4.12 5.70
N MET A 108 6.68 3.32 6.75
CA MET A 108 6.72 3.82 8.13
C MET A 108 8.15 4.14 8.57
N ASP A 109 9.15 3.50 7.97
CA ASP A 109 10.55 3.87 8.16
C ASP A 109 10.90 5.13 7.36
N ASP A 110 11.01 6.25 8.07
CA ASP A 110 11.36 7.54 7.49
C ASP A 110 12.76 7.54 6.84
N ASN A 111 13.61 6.56 7.15
CA ASN A 111 14.91 6.39 6.49
C ASN A 111 14.84 5.63 5.15
N TYR A 112 13.70 5.03 4.79
CA TYR A 112 13.55 4.22 3.58
C TYR A 112 13.73 5.06 2.31
N SER A 113 13.10 6.23 2.22
CA SER A 113 13.24 7.16 1.08
C SER A 113 14.66 7.74 0.94
N SER A 114 15.47 7.71 1.99
CA SER A 114 16.83 8.27 1.99
C SER A 114 17.88 7.31 1.41
N LYS A 115 17.53 6.05 1.15
CA LYS A 115 18.47 5.02 0.65
C LYS A 115 18.52 4.89 -0.87
N ASP A 116 17.56 5.44 -1.62
CA ASP A 116 17.59 5.42 -3.09
C ASP A 116 18.70 6.31 -3.70
N SER A 117 19.32 7.20 -2.91
CA SER A 117 20.45 8.04 -3.36
C SER A 117 21.80 7.31 -3.41
N PHE A 118 21.88 6.03 -3.02
CA PHE A 118 23.15 5.27 -3.07
C PHE A 118 23.39 4.56 -4.41
N PHE A 119 22.38 4.47 -5.27
CA PHE A 119 22.49 3.95 -6.63
C PHE A 119 22.05 4.99 -7.66
N SER A 120 22.66 6.18 -7.62
CA SER A 120 22.75 6.96 -8.86
C SER A 120 23.62 6.16 -9.84
N PRO A 121 23.09 5.69 -10.99
CA PRO A 121 23.96 5.17 -12.04
C PRO A 121 24.99 6.26 -12.37
N PRO A 122 26.27 5.90 -12.59
CA PRO A 122 27.28 6.90 -12.93
C PRO A 122 26.78 7.65 -14.16
N GLU A 123 26.54 8.95 -14.01
CA GLU A 123 26.22 9.82 -15.13
C GLU A 123 27.32 9.66 -16.16
N THR A 124 26.99 9.00 -17.27
CA THR A 124 27.87 8.96 -18.43
C THR A 124 27.93 10.37 -18.97
N ASN A 125 28.95 11.12 -18.53
CA ASN A 125 29.35 12.41 -19.05
C ASN A 125 29.75 12.27 -20.53
N TYR A 126 28.76 12.22 -21.42
CA TYR A 126 28.95 12.63 -22.80
C TYR A 126 28.91 14.15 -22.82
N VAL A 127 30.09 14.76 -22.78
CA VAL A 127 30.27 16.17 -23.07
C VAL A 127 29.91 16.40 -24.53
N ALA A 128 28.68 16.85 -24.77
CA ALA A 128 28.33 17.61 -25.95
C ALA A 128 28.06 19.05 -25.48
N GLU A 129 28.92 19.96 -25.93
CA GLU A 129 28.90 21.37 -25.54
C GLU A 129 27.55 22.03 -25.88
N LYS A 130 26.97 22.64 -24.84
CA LYS A 130 26.19 23.89 -24.78
C LYS A 130 25.08 24.10 -25.81
N GLU A 131 23.85 24.20 -25.29
CA GLU A 131 23.15 25.48 -25.34
C GLU A 131 22.34 25.70 -24.05
N ASP A 132 22.44 26.95 -23.58
CA ASP A 132 21.98 27.51 -22.32
C ASP A 132 20.46 27.79 -22.37
N LYS A 133 19.73 27.36 -21.35
CA LYS A 133 18.47 27.96 -20.87
C LYS A 133 18.05 27.27 -19.57
N GLY A 134 18.20 28.00 -18.48
CA GLY A 134 17.64 27.63 -17.19
C GLY A 134 16.11 27.58 -17.21
N ASP A 135 15.55 26.74 -16.37
CA ASP A 135 14.81 27.21 -15.21
C ASP A 135 14.81 26.09 -14.15
N SER A 136 14.98 26.50 -12.90
CA SER A 136 14.93 25.63 -11.74
C SER A 136 13.49 25.55 -11.30
N GLU A 137 12.74 24.55 -11.75
CA GLU A 137 11.47 24.21 -11.13
C GLU A 137 11.70 23.07 -10.13
N ASP A 138 11.91 23.48 -8.87
CA ASP A 138 11.57 22.68 -7.70
C ASP A 138 10.16 22.12 -7.91
N ILE A 139 10.06 20.80 -8.03
CA ILE A 139 8.76 20.13 -8.09
C ILE A 139 8.17 20.19 -6.69
N ASP A 140 7.33 21.20 -6.48
CA ASP A 140 6.51 21.38 -5.29
C ASP A 140 5.53 20.20 -5.14
N GLU A 141 5.80 19.33 -4.16
CA GLU A 141 4.96 18.19 -3.80
C GLU A 141 3.58 18.59 -3.24
N GLU A 142 3.27 19.87 -3.04
CA GLU A 142 1.93 20.33 -2.62
C GLU A 142 0.89 20.30 -3.76
N ALA A 143 1.29 20.22 -5.03
CA ALA A 143 0.37 20.38 -6.17
C ALA A 143 -0.48 19.13 -6.50
N ILE A 144 -0.26 17.99 -5.83
CA ILE A 144 -1.04 16.76 -6.07
C ILE A 144 -2.37 16.74 -5.29
N ALA A 145 -2.66 17.79 -4.51
CA ALA A 145 -3.85 17.90 -3.67
C ALA A 145 -5.13 18.36 -4.40
N GLU A 146 -5.06 18.74 -5.68
CA GLU A 146 -6.23 19.23 -6.42
C GLU A 146 -6.63 18.30 -7.58
N LYS A 147 -7.31 17.21 -7.21
CA LYS A 147 -8.47 16.61 -7.93
C LYS A 147 -8.87 15.31 -7.23
N ILE A 148 -9.31 15.46 -5.99
CA ILE A 148 -10.22 14.48 -5.39
C ILE A 148 -11.55 14.70 -6.11
N VAL A 149 -11.94 13.76 -6.96
CA VAL A 149 -13.35 13.62 -7.34
C VAL A 149 -14.06 13.26 -6.05
N ASP A 150 -15.01 14.11 -5.63
CA ASP A 150 -16.02 13.86 -4.59
C ASP A 150 -16.81 12.59 -4.95
N GLY A 151 -16.20 11.44 -4.73
CA GLY A 151 -16.90 10.22 -4.39
C GLY A 151 -16.70 10.06 -2.90
N ASP A 152 -17.62 10.65 -2.13
CA ASP A 152 -17.75 10.45 -0.69
C ASP A 152 -17.45 8.99 -0.37
N ILE A 153 -16.25 8.74 0.17
CA ILE A 153 -16.05 7.54 0.97
C ILE A 153 -16.80 7.88 2.24
N ASP A 154 -18.05 7.45 2.28
CA ASP A 154 -18.90 7.53 3.45
C ASP A 154 -18.29 6.57 4.49
N ILE A 155 -17.42 7.12 5.34
CA ILE A 155 -16.81 6.44 6.50
C ILE A 155 -17.49 6.95 7.78
N ASP A 156 -18.79 7.28 7.71
CA ASP A 156 -19.58 7.52 8.90
C ASP A 156 -19.97 6.15 9.53
N ASP A 157 -19.14 5.74 10.48
CA ASP A 157 -19.55 5.32 11.81
C ASP A 157 -20.67 4.25 11.92
N ALA A 158 -20.40 3.04 11.41
CA ALA A 158 -20.81 1.75 12.03
C ALA A 158 -20.42 0.54 11.16
N ASP A 159 -20.42 0.67 9.83
CA ASP A 159 -20.35 -0.49 8.93
C ASP A 159 -18.91 -0.91 8.55
N LEU A 160 -17.88 -0.11 8.88
CA LEU A 160 -16.48 -0.53 8.73
C LEU A 160 -16.02 -1.45 9.89
N PHE A 161 -16.74 -1.41 11.02
CA PHE A 161 -16.40 -2.16 12.23
C PHE A 161 -17.49 -3.16 12.67
N ASN A 162 -18.66 -3.15 12.03
CA ASN A 162 -19.75 -4.06 12.34
C ASN A 162 -20.30 -4.69 11.05
N ASP A 163 -20.36 -6.02 11.05
CA ASP A 163 -20.88 -6.92 9.99
C ASP A 163 -19.99 -7.18 8.76
N GLU A 164 -18.95 -7.99 8.96
CA GLU A 164 -18.82 -9.22 8.16
C GLU A 164 -18.55 -10.40 9.11
N ASP A 165 -19.67 -10.95 9.57
CA ASP A 165 -19.91 -12.37 9.77
C ASP A 165 -18.79 -13.25 9.18
N PHE A 166 -17.91 -13.76 10.05
CA PHE A 166 -17.11 -14.94 9.74
C PHE A 166 -18.09 -16.13 9.71
N GLY A 167 -18.89 -16.19 8.64
CA GLY A 167 -19.66 -17.35 8.25
C GLY A 167 -18.68 -18.47 7.95
N ASP A 168 -18.44 -19.29 8.96
CA ASP A 168 -17.82 -20.60 8.86
C ASP A 168 -18.81 -21.50 8.10
N GLU A 169 -18.86 -21.35 6.78
CA GLU A 169 -19.56 -22.25 5.89
C GLU A 169 -18.55 -22.92 4.95
N GLU A 170 -17.98 -24.03 5.42
CA GLU A 170 -17.84 -25.18 4.54
C GLU A 170 -18.60 -26.39 5.13
N GLU A 171 -19.79 -26.59 4.57
CA GLU A 171 -20.46 -27.88 4.48
C GLU A 171 -19.47 -28.96 4.03
N SER A 172 -19.07 -29.82 4.98
CA SER A 172 -18.47 -31.10 4.64
C SER A 172 -19.58 -32.10 4.34
N ASN A 173 -19.94 -32.19 3.07
CA ASN A 173 -20.75 -33.27 2.53
C ASN A 173 -19.90 -34.56 2.48
N PHE A 174 -20.12 -35.51 3.40
CA PHE A 174 -19.96 -36.96 3.15
C PHE A 174 -20.71 -37.82 4.18
#